data_AF-A0A5X4PIV8-F1
#
_entry.id   AF-A0A5X4PIV8-F1
#
_cell.length_a   1.000
_cell.length_b   1.000
_cell.length_c   1.000
_cell.angle_alpha   90.00
_cell.angle_beta   90.00
_cell.angle_gamma   90.00
#
_symmetry.space_group_name_H-M   'P 1'
#
loop_
_entity.id
_entity.type
_entity.pdbx_description
1 polymer ?
#
loop_
_entity_poly.entity_id
_entity_poly.type
_entity_poly.pdbx_seq_one_letter_code
_entity_poly.pdbx_strand_id
1 'polypeptide(L)'
;MSNKIVFVNGKSKCGCVMAFSDGGGEYSDVHTIIPCAEHSMPESALTQRDDMRQVREQLEEAEKRIVELSRAASVNSQWKPDVCPVTGRQFFMWIEHETLGYVPTYGGPFDSYTIPTRDSSGEFSCERYDHDLGGWVGGGFIGLYLIDDDEQCRVSELEERIAELEARKVNLSKLSVGEVMYVSGFSRDYAEGWCAGNDNAIHEIRTAGIKVKEL
;
A
#
# COMPACT_ATOMS: atom_id res chain seq x y z
N MET A 1 -28.31 50.99 19.47
CA MET A 1 -28.65 52.21 20.26
C MET A 1 -29.76 53.00 19.55
N SER A 2 -30.42 54.01 20.15
CA SER A 2 -31.46 54.77 19.40
C SER A 2 -30.84 55.56 18.23
N ASN A 3 -31.16 55.18 16.99
CA ASN A 3 -30.79 55.86 15.73
C ASN A 3 -31.47 57.24 15.55
N LYS A 4 -31.37 58.13 16.55
CA LYS A 4 -31.99 59.45 16.51
C LYS A 4 -30.94 60.51 16.24
N ILE A 5 -31.00 61.14 15.06
CA ILE A 5 -30.20 62.33 14.76
C ILE A 5 -30.91 63.56 15.34
N VAL A 6 -30.22 64.31 16.19
CA VAL A 6 -30.76 65.52 16.83
C VAL A 6 -29.97 66.74 16.36
N PHE A 7 -30.69 67.76 15.91
CA PHE A 7 -30.14 69.06 15.53
C PHE A 7 -30.55 70.11 16.57
N VAL A 8 -29.59 70.90 17.04
CA VAL A 8 -29.82 72.04 17.94
C VAL A 8 -29.30 73.27 17.21
N ASN A 9 -30.17 74.25 16.93
CA ASN A 9 -29.85 75.46 16.18
C ASN A 9 -29.18 75.18 14.82
N GLY A 10 -29.69 74.20 14.07
CA GLY A 10 -29.19 73.83 12.74
C GLY A 10 -27.88 73.04 12.72
N LYS A 11 -27.30 72.71 13.89
CA LYS A 11 -26.07 71.92 14.00
C LYS A 11 -26.33 70.59 14.71
N SER A 12 -25.72 69.51 14.22
CA SER A 12 -25.71 68.22 14.92
C SER A 12 -24.40 68.04 15.71
N LYS A 13 -24.44 67.25 16.78
CA LYS A 13 -23.23 66.89 17.55
C LYS A 13 -22.36 65.84 16.84
N CYS A 14 -22.98 64.99 16.03
CA CYS A 14 -22.33 63.87 15.32
C CYS A 14 -21.78 64.25 13.93
N GLY A 15 -21.96 65.48 13.47
CA GLY A 15 -21.46 65.96 12.18
C GLY A 15 -22.39 65.68 10.98
N CYS A 16 -23.59 65.16 11.19
CA CYS A 16 -24.64 65.14 10.16
C CYS A 16 -25.01 66.57 9.75
N VAL A 17 -25.23 66.79 8.45
CA VAL A 17 -25.55 68.10 7.88
C VAL A 17 -27.02 68.13 7.49
N MET A 18 -27.71 69.22 7.81
CA MET A 18 -29.07 69.49 7.35
C MET A 18 -29.03 70.68 6.40
N ALA A 19 -29.60 70.51 5.22
CA ALA A 19 -29.83 71.58 4.25
C ALA A 19 -31.34 71.80 4.12
N PHE A 20 -31.75 73.06 4.09
CA PHE A 20 -33.13 73.46 3.85
C PHE A 20 -33.20 74.17 2.50
N SER A 21 -34.22 73.85 1.72
CA SER A 21 -34.59 74.56 0.50
C SER A 21 -36.06 74.95 0.59
N ASP A 22 -36.35 76.23 0.39
CA ASP A 22 -37.72 76.68 0.21
C ASP A 22 -38.17 76.34 -1.22
N GLY A 23 -39.31 75.69 -1.35
CA GLY A 23 -39.81 75.22 -2.65
C GLY A 23 -40.37 76.34 -3.55
N GLY A 24 -40.30 77.60 -3.12
CA GLY A 24 -40.74 78.75 -3.92
C GLY A 24 -42.24 78.77 -4.21
N GLY A 25 -43.09 78.41 -3.25
CA GLY A 25 -44.55 78.65 -3.28
C GLY A 25 -45.39 77.64 -4.06
N GLU A 26 -44.85 77.03 -5.13
CA GLU A 26 -45.52 75.93 -5.86
C GLU A 26 -44.97 74.54 -5.50
N TYR A 27 -43.77 74.45 -4.91
CA TYR A 27 -43.20 73.20 -4.42
C TYR A 27 -43.14 73.16 -2.90
N SER A 28 -43.11 71.95 -2.35
CA SER A 28 -42.96 71.72 -0.91
C SER A 28 -41.55 72.09 -0.45
N ASP A 29 -41.45 72.65 0.76
CA ASP A 29 -40.17 72.85 1.43
C ASP A 29 -39.46 71.52 1.70
N VAL A 30 -38.17 71.46 1.43
CA VAL A 30 -37.38 70.22 1.54
C VAL A 30 -36.30 70.38 2.59
N HIS A 31 -36.27 69.43 3.53
CA HIS A 31 -35.14 69.24 4.44
C HIS A 31 -34.33 68.03 3.97
N THR A 32 -33.10 68.25 3.53
CA THR A 32 -32.16 67.19 3.18
C THR A 32 -31.22 66.94 4.34
N ILE A 33 -31.18 65.70 4.83
CA ILE A 33 -30.26 65.27 5.87
C ILE A 33 -29.17 64.43 5.23
N ILE A 34 -27.92 64.87 5.35
CA ILE A 34 -26.73 64.11 4.92
C ILE A 34 -26.12 63.50 6.19
N PRO A 35 -26.24 62.18 6.40
CA PRO A 35 -25.71 61.53 7.58
C PRO A 35 -24.17 61.50 7.55
N CYS A 36 -23.53 61.57 8.71
CA CYS A 36 -22.10 61.29 8.85
C CYS A 36 -21.81 59.79 8.70
N ALA A 37 -20.54 59.38 8.58
CA ALA A 37 -20.15 57.98 8.36
C ALA A 37 -20.75 56.98 9.37
N GLU A 38 -20.90 57.40 10.64
CA GLU A 38 -21.50 56.61 11.72
C GLU A 38 -23.01 56.41 11.55
N HIS A 39 -23.72 57.42 11.03
CA HIS A 39 -25.17 57.33 10.74
C HIS A 39 -25.46 56.88 9.31
N SER A 40 -24.47 56.87 8.43
CA SER A 40 -24.55 56.38 7.06
C SER A 40 -24.40 54.87 6.96
N MET A 41 -23.86 54.25 8.01
CA MET A 41 -23.71 52.80 8.14
C MET A 41 -24.61 52.34 9.29
N PRO A 42 -25.78 51.73 9.02
CA PRO A 42 -26.64 51.26 10.11
C PRO A 42 -25.90 50.15 10.89
N GLU A 43 -26.11 50.08 12.21
CA GLU A 43 -25.54 49.01 13.07
C GLU A 43 -25.74 47.61 12.42
N SER A 44 -26.89 47.40 11.74
CA SER A 44 -27.20 46.18 10.99
C SER A 44 -26.26 45.84 9.84
N ALA A 45 -25.67 46.84 9.17
CA ALA A 45 -24.72 46.62 8.07
C ALA A 45 -23.32 46.24 8.58
N LEU A 46 -22.94 46.67 9.79
CA LEU A 46 -21.70 46.24 10.44
C LEU A 46 -21.84 44.82 10.98
N THR A 47 -22.95 44.52 11.67
CA THR A 47 -23.22 43.15 12.15
C THR A 47 -23.29 42.16 11.00
N GLN A 48 -23.95 42.52 9.89
CA GLN A 48 -24.01 41.66 8.71
C GLN A 48 -22.62 41.37 8.10
N ARG A 49 -21.69 42.32 8.15
CA ARG A 49 -20.31 42.10 7.67
C ARG A 49 -19.54 41.14 8.57
N ASP A 50 -19.70 41.27 9.88
CA ASP A 50 -19.05 40.39 10.86
C ASP A 50 -19.65 38.98 10.80
N ASP A 51 -20.97 38.87 10.68
CA ASP A 51 -21.67 37.59 10.46
C ASP A 51 -21.18 36.91 9.18
N MET A 52 -21.05 37.65 8.08
CA MET A 52 -20.53 37.11 6.81
C MET A 52 -19.06 36.67 6.90
N ARG A 53 -18.24 37.34 7.71
CA ARG A 53 -16.86 36.91 7.99
C ARG A 53 -16.88 35.61 8.77
N GLN A 54 -17.68 35.53 9.83
CA GLN A 54 -17.81 34.33 10.66
C GLN A 54 -18.31 33.13 9.85
N VAL A 55 -19.29 33.33 8.95
CA VAL A 55 -19.79 32.28 8.05
C VAL A 55 -18.69 31.77 7.12
N ARG A 56 -17.81 32.65 6.60
CA ARG A 56 -16.67 32.23 5.75
C ARG A 56 -15.66 31.40 6.53
N GLU A 57 -15.33 31.81 7.74
CA GLU A 57 -14.41 31.05 8.61
C GLU A 57 -15.00 29.68 8.97
N GLN A 58 -16.29 29.62 9.29
CA GLN A 58 -17.01 28.36 9.52
C GLN A 58 -17.07 27.48 8.28
N LEU A 59 -17.22 28.07 7.09
CA LEU A 59 -17.22 27.34 5.82
C LEU A 59 -15.85 26.70 5.57
N GLU A 60 -14.76 27.46 5.73
CA GLU A 60 -13.39 26.94 5.54
C GLU A 60 -13.07 25.82 6.54
N GLU A 61 -13.50 25.95 7.80
CA GLU A 61 -13.34 24.90 8.81
C GLU A 61 -14.19 23.67 8.49
N ALA A 62 -15.44 23.87 8.05
CA ALA A 62 -16.32 22.78 7.64
C ALA A 62 -15.76 22.04 6.40
N GLU A 63 -15.18 22.75 5.43
CA GLU A 63 -14.51 22.16 4.28
C GLU A 63 -13.33 21.27 4.71
N LYS A 64 -12.46 21.75 5.62
CA LYS A 64 -11.37 20.95 6.19
C LYS A 64 -11.89 19.69 6.88
N ARG A 65 -12.94 19.82 7.70
CA ARG A 65 -13.59 18.68 8.38
C ARG A 65 -14.22 17.70 7.40
N ILE A 66 -14.85 18.18 6.32
CA ILE A 66 -15.41 17.32 5.27
C ILE A 66 -14.30 16.51 4.61
N VAL A 67 -13.15 17.13 4.28
CA VAL A 67 -12.00 16.41 3.69
C VAL A 67 -11.47 15.33 4.63
N GLU A 68 -11.29 15.64 5.92
CA GLU A 68 -10.84 14.67 6.93
C GLU A 68 -11.85 13.53 7.12
N LEU A 69 -13.15 13.84 7.21
CA LEU A 69 -14.22 12.85 7.32
C LEU A 69 -14.31 11.98 6.07
N SER A 70 -14.13 12.54 4.87
CA SER A 70 -14.07 11.78 3.63
C SER A 70 -12.86 10.85 3.58
N ARG A 71 -11.67 11.29 4.04
CA ARG A 71 -10.48 10.45 4.18
C ARG A 71 -10.71 9.30 5.17
N ALA A 72 -11.27 9.58 6.34
CA ALA A 72 -11.56 8.57 7.35
C ALA A 72 -12.65 7.58 6.91
N ALA A 73 -13.69 8.06 6.21
CA ALA A 73 -14.72 7.20 5.63
C ALA A 73 -14.17 6.28 4.55
N SER A 74 -13.26 6.78 3.70
CA SER A 74 -12.56 5.97 2.69
C SER A 74 -11.84 4.80 3.36
N VAL A 75 -11.07 5.07 4.42
CA VAL A 75 -10.36 4.04 5.21
C VAL A 75 -11.30 3.00 5.79
N ASN A 76 -12.39 3.42 6.43
CA ASN A 76 -13.29 2.51 7.16
C ASN A 76 -14.08 1.56 6.24
N SER A 77 -14.32 1.96 4.99
CA SER A 77 -15.04 1.12 4.01
C SER A 77 -14.16 0.13 3.25
N GLN A 78 -12.83 0.25 3.38
CA GLN A 78 -11.89 -0.43 2.51
C GLN A 78 -11.30 -1.67 3.18
N TRP A 79 -11.34 -2.79 2.45
CA TRP A 79 -10.84 -4.08 2.93
C TRP A 79 -9.36 -3.97 3.32
N LYS A 80 -9.08 -4.29 4.59
CA LYS A 80 -7.75 -4.22 5.19
C LYS A 80 -7.56 -5.41 6.14
N PRO A 81 -6.90 -6.49 5.70
CA PRO A 81 -6.45 -7.52 6.61
C PRO A 81 -5.33 -6.99 7.54
N ASP A 82 -5.18 -7.57 8.73
CA ASP A 82 -4.09 -7.22 9.66
C ASP A 82 -2.72 -7.67 9.14
N VAL A 83 -2.72 -8.70 8.28
CA VAL A 83 -1.53 -9.28 7.66
C VAL A 83 -1.77 -9.37 6.15
N CYS A 84 -0.78 -8.94 5.36
CA CYS A 84 -0.85 -9.02 3.91
C CYS A 84 -1.02 -10.48 3.47
N PRO A 85 -2.07 -10.82 2.73
CA PRO A 85 -2.39 -12.22 2.40
C PRO A 85 -1.39 -12.84 1.41
N VAL A 86 -0.63 -12.02 0.67
CA VAL A 86 0.36 -12.49 -0.31
C VAL A 86 1.76 -12.58 0.29
N THR A 87 2.16 -11.60 1.10
CA THR A 87 3.55 -11.48 1.59
C THR A 87 3.73 -11.84 3.06
N GLY A 88 2.65 -11.97 3.84
CA GLY A 88 2.70 -12.18 5.29
C GLY A 88 3.17 -10.96 6.10
N ARG A 89 3.41 -9.81 5.47
CA ARG A 89 3.82 -8.58 6.16
C ARG A 89 2.68 -8.02 7.02
N GLN A 90 3.00 -7.48 8.18
CA GLN A 90 1.99 -6.86 9.05
C GLN A 90 1.54 -5.51 8.48
N PHE A 91 0.27 -5.18 8.72
CA PHE A 91 -0.25 -3.85 8.44
C PHE A 91 0.59 -2.81 9.19
N PHE A 92 0.95 -1.72 8.50
CA PHE A 92 1.72 -0.63 9.07
C PHE A 92 0.86 0.63 9.22
N MET A 93 0.46 1.23 8.10
CA MET A 93 -0.38 2.44 8.11
C MET A 93 -1.13 2.62 6.79
N TRP A 94 -1.95 3.66 6.72
CA TRP A 94 -2.56 4.09 5.46
C TRP A 94 -1.79 5.26 4.87
N ILE A 95 -1.59 5.25 3.55
CA ILE A 95 -0.81 6.26 2.84
C ILE A 95 -1.57 6.68 1.57
N GLU A 96 -1.54 7.97 1.26
CA GLU A 96 -2.13 8.53 0.03
C GLU A 96 -1.24 8.24 -1.17
N HIS A 97 -1.76 7.49 -2.15
CA HIS A 97 -1.13 7.18 -3.43
C HIS A 97 -1.77 8.01 -4.54
N GLU A 98 -0.96 8.51 -5.47
CA GLU A 98 -1.41 9.41 -6.54
C GLU A 98 -2.51 8.81 -7.41
N THR A 99 -2.38 7.52 -7.76
CA THR A 99 -3.32 6.83 -8.66
C THR A 99 -4.30 5.90 -7.94
N LEU A 100 -3.95 5.42 -6.74
CA LEU A 100 -4.73 4.40 -6.02
C LEU A 100 -5.55 5.00 -4.88
N GLY A 101 -5.39 6.30 -4.63
CA GLY A 101 -5.99 6.97 -3.49
C GLY A 101 -5.37 6.50 -2.19
N TYR A 102 -6.16 6.50 -1.12
CA TYR A 102 -5.67 6.12 0.20
C TYR A 102 -5.62 4.60 0.32
N VAL A 103 -4.41 4.03 0.47
CA VAL A 103 -4.19 2.58 0.42
C VAL A 103 -3.58 2.06 1.73
N PRO A 104 -3.90 0.81 2.12
CA PRO A 104 -3.25 0.19 3.28
C PRO A 104 -1.87 -0.30 2.87
N THR A 105 -0.85 -0.01 3.68
CA THR A 105 0.51 -0.47 3.46
C THR A 105 0.97 -1.44 4.55
N TYR A 106 1.84 -2.37 4.17
CA TYR A 106 2.30 -3.49 4.98
C TYR A 106 3.83 -3.54 4.97
N GLY A 107 4.44 -3.84 6.11
CA GLY A 107 5.90 -3.83 6.26
C GLY A 107 6.33 -3.25 7.60
N GLY A 108 7.14 -2.20 7.57
CA GLY A 108 7.71 -1.60 8.77
C GLY A 108 8.15 -0.15 8.57
N PRO A 109 8.93 0.39 9.52
CA PRO A 109 9.22 1.83 9.60
C PRO A 109 10.16 2.38 8.53
N PHE A 110 10.89 1.51 7.82
CA PHE A 110 11.77 1.92 6.71
C PHE A 110 11.04 1.88 5.38
N ASP A 111 10.33 0.77 5.15
CA ASP A 111 9.61 0.51 3.91
C ASP A 111 8.26 -0.12 4.18
N SER A 112 7.25 0.40 3.48
CA SER A 112 5.92 -0.19 3.47
C SER A 112 5.40 -0.35 2.06
N TYR A 113 4.58 -1.36 1.85
CA TYR A 113 4.19 -1.82 0.52
C TYR A 113 2.69 -2.03 0.42
N THR A 114 2.10 -1.79 -0.75
CA THR A 114 0.71 -2.16 -0.99
C THR A 114 0.52 -3.68 -1.04
N ILE A 115 -0.72 -4.14 -0.94
CA ILE A 115 -1.03 -5.55 -1.21
C ILE A 115 -0.67 -5.84 -2.67
N PRO A 116 0.10 -6.90 -2.96
CA PRO A 116 0.49 -7.19 -4.32
C PRO A 116 -0.70 -7.48 -5.23
N THR A 117 -0.63 -6.97 -6.44
CA THR A 117 -1.61 -7.22 -7.50
C THR A 117 -0.99 -8.08 -8.58
N ARG A 118 -1.79 -9.02 -9.11
CA ARG A 118 -1.40 -9.87 -10.23
C ARG A 118 -1.72 -9.19 -11.55
N ASP A 119 -0.74 -9.12 -12.44
CA ASP A 119 -0.94 -8.58 -13.78
C ASP A 119 -1.44 -9.67 -14.78
N SER A 120 -1.53 -9.30 -16.06
CA SER A 120 -1.93 -10.22 -17.13
C SER A 120 -0.86 -11.27 -17.48
N SER A 121 0.41 -11.01 -17.15
CA SER A 121 1.51 -11.97 -17.31
C SER A 121 1.51 -13.02 -16.18
N GLY A 122 0.79 -12.73 -15.10
CA GLY A 122 0.69 -13.56 -13.91
C GLY A 122 1.73 -13.23 -12.84
N GLU A 123 2.52 -12.18 -13.04
CA GLU A 123 3.50 -11.67 -12.10
C GLU A 123 2.84 -10.78 -11.04
N PHE A 124 3.34 -10.88 -9.81
CA PHE A 124 2.87 -10.06 -8.70
C PHE A 124 3.81 -8.87 -8.51
N SER A 125 3.21 -7.68 -8.44
CA SER A 125 3.93 -6.44 -8.15
C SER A 125 3.21 -5.66 -7.05
N CYS A 126 3.95 -4.81 -6.35
CA CYS A 126 3.40 -3.91 -5.33
C CYS A 126 4.11 -2.56 -5.39
N GLU A 127 3.39 -1.51 -4.98
CA GLU A 127 3.95 -0.17 -4.82
C GLU A 127 4.71 -0.09 -3.50
N ARG A 128 5.86 0.59 -3.50
CA ARG A 128 6.72 0.78 -2.32
C ARG A 128 6.70 2.23 -1.89
N TYR A 129 6.43 2.47 -0.62
CA TYR A 129 6.63 3.75 0.03
C TYR A 129 7.89 3.68 0.89
N ASP A 130 8.86 4.53 0.55
CA ASP A 130 10.13 4.69 1.25
C ASP A 130 9.94 5.78 2.32
N HIS A 131 10.01 5.39 3.60
CA HIS A 131 9.75 6.31 4.72
C HIS A 131 10.93 7.23 5.03
N ASP A 132 12.15 6.85 4.62
CA ASP A 132 13.33 7.70 4.77
C ASP A 132 13.29 8.85 3.75
N LEU A 133 12.82 8.56 2.53
CA LEU A 133 12.57 9.58 1.50
C LEU A 133 11.24 10.32 1.67
N GLY A 134 10.26 9.70 2.34
CA GLY A 134 8.91 10.23 2.52
C GLY A 134 8.09 10.21 1.22
N GLY A 135 8.28 9.19 0.38
CA GLY A 135 7.65 9.16 -0.94
C GLY A 135 7.47 7.78 -1.54
N TRP A 136 6.56 7.70 -2.51
CA TRP A 136 6.39 6.52 -3.36
C TRP A 136 7.58 6.39 -4.30
N VAL A 137 8.18 5.20 -4.33
CA VAL A 137 9.30 4.86 -5.21
C VAL A 137 8.90 3.68 -6.08
N GLY A 138 9.69 3.41 -7.13
CA GLY A 138 9.44 2.30 -8.04
C GLY A 138 9.14 1.01 -7.29
N GLY A 139 7.98 0.43 -7.58
CA GLY A 139 7.50 -0.81 -6.99
C GLY A 139 8.47 -1.97 -7.23
N GLY A 140 8.44 -2.94 -6.31
CA GLY A 140 9.25 -4.16 -6.41
C GLY A 140 8.44 -5.28 -7.05
N PHE A 141 9.05 -5.98 -7.99
CA PHE A 141 8.57 -7.30 -8.43
C PHE A 141 8.69 -8.27 -7.27
N ILE A 142 7.62 -9.04 -7.05
CA ILE A 142 7.59 -10.07 -6.03
C ILE A 142 7.78 -11.40 -6.75
N GLY A 143 8.90 -12.07 -6.46
CA GLY A 143 9.22 -13.40 -7.01
C GLY A 143 8.34 -14.53 -6.45
N LEU A 144 7.06 -14.28 -6.22
CA LEU A 144 6.06 -15.29 -5.90
C LEU A 144 5.25 -15.61 -7.15
N TYR A 145 5.03 -16.90 -7.38
CA TYR A 145 4.14 -17.42 -8.41
C TYR A 145 3.06 -18.25 -7.71
N LEU A 146 1.81 -18.09 -8.17
CA LEU A 146 0.75 -19.00 -7.73
C LEU A 146 0.94 -20.34 -8.43
N ILE A 147 0.97 -21.40 -7.63
CA ILE A 147 0.96 -22.79 -8.09
C ILE A 147 -0.48 -23.27 -7.86
N ASP A 148 -1.10 -23.81 -8.89
CA ASP A 148 -2.42 -24.43 -8.73
C ASP A 148 -2.31 -25.81 -8.07
N ASP A 149 -3.44 -26.34 -7.60
CA ASP A 149 -3.46 -27.62 -6.89
C ASP A 149 -2.92 -28.78 -7.76
N ASP A 150 -3.13 -28.71 -9.07
CA ASP A 150 -2.67 -29.73 -10.03
C ASP A 150 -1.13 -29.72 -10.13
N GLU A 151 -0.51 -28.55 -10.27
CA GLU A 151 0.93 -28.41 -10.32
C GLU A 151 1.57 -28.78 -8.98
N GLN A 152 0.92 -28.46 -7.85
CA GLN A 152 1.36 -28.89 -6.53
C GLN A 152 1.33 -30.43 -6.38
N CYS A 153 0.31 -31.10 -6.92
CA CYS A 153 0.25 -32.55 -6.97
C CYS A 153 1.39 -33.12 -7.82
N ARG A 154 1.66 -32.54 -9.00
CA ARG A 154 2.75 -32.98 -9.88
C ARG A 154 4.12 -32.85 -9.23
N VAL A 155 4.38 -31.76 -8.50
CA VAL A 155 5.63 -31.60 -7.73
C VAL A 155 5.76 -32.71 -6.69
N SER A 156 4.68 -33.00 -5.96
CA SER A 156 4.69 -34.04 -4.93
C SER A 156 4.97 -35.43 -5.53
N GLU A 157 4.33 -35.79 -6.65
CA GLU A 157 4.57 -37.04 -7.38
C GLU A 157 6.03 -37.16 -7.86
N LEU A 158 6.61 -36.05 -8.33
CA LEU A 158 8.00 -36.00 -8.77
C LEU A 158 8.97 -36.19 -7.60
N GLU A 159 8.71 -35.55 -6.46
CA GLU A 159 9.50 -35.72 -5.24
C GLU A 159 9.48 -37.18 -4.75
N GLU A 160 8.31 -37.82 -4.73
CA GLU A 160 8.18 -39.25 -4.40
C GLU A 160 8.97 -40.12 -5.37
N ARG A 161 8.90 -39.83 -6.68
CA ARG A 161 9.66 -40.58 -7.69
C ARG A 161 11.16 -40.39 -7.56
N ILE A 162 11.62 -39.18 -7.25
CA ILE A 162 13.05 -38.91 -6.97
C ILE A 162 13.49 -39.71 -5.75
N ALA A 163 12.73 -39.69 -4.65
CA ALA A 163 13.06 -40.45 -3.45
C ALA A 163 13.12 -41.97 -3.73
N GLU A 164 12.18 -42.51 -4.53
CA GLU A 164 12.22 -43.91 -4.97
C GLU A 164 13.50 -44.22 -5.76
N LEU A 165 13.86 -43.36 -6.72
CA LEU A 165 15.05 -43.53 -7.55
C LEU A 165 16.35 -43.41 -6.73
N GLU A 166 16.42 -42.47 -5.79
CA GLU A 166 17.57 -42.27 -4.89
C GLU A 166 17.73 -43.41 -3.87
N ALA A 167 16.64 -44.14 -3.56
CA ALA A 167 16.66 -45.32 -2.70
C ALA A 167 17.13 -46.58 -3.43
N ARG A 168 17.05 -46.63 -4.76
CA ARG A 168 17.49 -47.79 -5.55
C ARG A 168 18.98 -48.02 -5.37
N LYS A 169 19.35 -49.30 -5.28
CA LYS A 169 20.73 -49.75 -5.18
C LYS A 169 21.03 -50.69 -6.33
N VAL A 170 22.18 -50.50 -6.97
CA VAL A 170 22.70 -51.47 -7.95
C VAL A 170 23.11 -52.73 -7.21
N ASN A 171 22.66 -53.87 -7.71
CA ASN A 171 23.07 -55.17 -7.19
C ASN A 171 24.26 -55.67 -7.99
N LEU A 172 25.44 -55.65 -7.38
CA LEU A 172 26.66 -56.20 -7.95
C LEU A 172 27.27 -57.19 -6.94
N SER A 173 27.41 -58.45 -7.36
CA SER A 173 27.90 -59.50 -6.47
C SER A 173 29.38 -59.30 -6.12
N LYS A 174 29.73 -59.42 -4.85
CA LYS A 174 31.10 -59.42 -4.36
C LYS A 174 31.45 -60.83 -3.92
N LEU A 175 32.19 -61.51 -4.77
CA LEU A 175 32.65 -62.88 -4.55
C LEU A 175 34.17 -62.87 -4.30
N SER A 176 34.63 -63.76 -3.44
CA SER A 176 36.05 -64.05 -3.29
C SER A 176 36.59 -64.79 -4.52
N VAL A 177 37.90 -64.73 -4.72
CA VAL A 177 38.59 -65.45 -5.81
C VAL A 177 38.23 -66.95 -5.78
N GLY A 178 38.18 -67.56 -4.58
CA GLY A 178 37.81 -68.98 -4.43
C GLY A 178 36.37 -69.28 -4.85
N GLU A 179 35.42 -68.41 -4.52
CA GLU A 179 34.03 -68.55 -4.95
C GLU A 179 33.89 -68.37 -6.46
N VAL A 180 34.60 -67.41 -7.06
CA VAL A 180 34.61 -67.23 -8.52
C VAL A 180 35.20 -68.45 -9.20
N MET A 181 36.32 -68.99 -8.71
CA MET A 181 36.90 -70.24 -9.23
C MET A 181 35.90 -71.40 -9.14
N TYR A 182 35.20 -71.54 -8.01
CA TYR A 182 34.21 -72.59 -7.79
C TYR A 182 33.01 -72.46 -8.74
N VAL A 183 32.44 -71.26 -8.90
CA VAL A 183 31.24 -71.02 -9.71
C VAL A 183 31.56 -71.06 -11.20
N SER A 184 32.72 -70.55 -11.60
CA SER A 184 33.07 -70.37 -13.01
C SER A 184 33.86 -71.55 -13.61
N GLY A 185 34.54 -72.34 -12.78
CA GLY A 185 35.40 -73.44 -13.21
C GLY A 185 36.70 -73.00 -13.90
N PHE A 186 37.00 -71.71 -13.94
CA PHE A 186 38.19 -71.16 -14.59
C PHE A 186 39.40 -71.08 -13.65
N SER A 187 40.55 -70.71 -14.23
CA SER A 187 41.81 -70.58 -13.52
C SER A 187 41.76 -69.48 -12.46
N ARG A 188 42.72 -69.55 -11.53
CA ARG A 188 42.93 -68.51 -10.52
C ARG A 188 43.15 -67.12 -11.16
N ASP A 189 43.97 -67.03 -12.20
CA ASP A 189 44.25 -65.77 -12.89
C ASP A 189 42.98 -65.12 -13.46
N TYR A 190 42.06 -65.93 -14.01
CA TYR A 190 40.76 -65.46 -14.46
C TYR A 190 39.94 -64.92 -13.28
N ALA A 191 39.88 -65.66 -12.17
CA ALA A 191 39.11 -65.28 -11.00
C ALA A 191 39.64 -64.00 -10.34
N GLU A 192 40.96 -63.84 -10.25
CA GLU A 192 41.60 -62.61 -9.76
C GLU A 192 41.30 -61.41 -10.67
N GLY A 193 41.36 -61.59 -11.99
CA GLY A 193 40.98 -60.56 -12.95
C GLY A 193 39.51 -60.16 -12.85
N TRP A 194 38.60 -61.12 -12.66
CA TRP A 194 37.17 -60.85 -12.44
C TRP A 194 36.95 -60.05 -11.17
N CYS A 195 37.54 -60.45 -10.03
CA CYS A 195 37.41 -59.74 -8.76
C CYS A 195 37.93 -58.30 -8.86
N ALA A 196 39.10 -58.11 -9.47
CA ALA A 196 39.68 -56.78 -9.67
C ALA A 196 38.81 -55.89 -10.57
N GLY A 197 38.29 -56.44 -11.69
CA GLY A 197 37.37 -55.72 -12.57
C GLY A 197 36.06 -55.36 -11.88
N ASN A 198 35.53 -56.26 -11.05
CA ASN A 198 34.31 -56.03 -10.30
C ASN A 198 34.49 -54.95 -9.21
N ASP A 199 35.62 -54.96 -8.49
CA ASP A 199 35.95 -53.91 -7.53
C ASP A 199 36.11 -52.54 -8.21
N ASN A 200 36.73 -52.50 -9.39
CA ASN A 200 36.81 -51.27 -10.19
C ASN A 200 35.43 -50.77 -10.62
N ALA A 201 34.53 -51.67 -11.07
CA ALA A 201 33.16 -51.31 -11.41
C ALA A 201 32.39 -50.74 -10.20
N ILE A 202 32.51 -51.36 -9.02
CA ILE A 202 31.89 -50.83 -7.78
C ILE A 202 32.43 -49.44 -7.46
N HIS A 203 33.74 -49.23 -7.61
CA HIS A 203 34.36 -47.94 -7.38
C HIS A 203 33.77 -46.87 -8.29
N GLU A 204 33.75 -47.10 -9.61
CA GLU A 204 33.22 -46.14 -10.59
C GLU A 204 31.73 -45.82 -10.35
N ILE A 205 30.91 -46.84 -10.05
CA ILE A 205 29.47 -46.65 -9.75
C ILE A 205 29.28 -45.76 -8.51
N ARG A 206 30.08 -45.99 -7.46
CA ARG A 206 30.03 -45.17 -6.24
C ARG A 206 30.56 -43.76 -6.48
N THR A 207 31.61 -43.59 -7.27
CA THR A 207 32.15 -42.29 -7.68
C THR A 207 31.11 -41.47 -8.46
N ALA A 208 30.25 -42.13 -9.24
CA ALA A 208 29.10 -41.51 -9.90
C ALA A 208 27.92 -41.19 -8.96
N GLY A 209 28.05 -41.42 -7.65
CA GLY A 209 27.00 -41.17 -6.65
C GLY A 209 25.90 -42.24 -6.59
N ILE A 210 26.05 -43.36 -7.30
CA ILE A 210 25.06 -44.43 -7.32
C ILE A 210 25.34 -45.42 -6.18
N LYS A 211 24.29 -45.74 -5.41
CA LYS A 211 24.39 -46.68 -4.29
C LYS A 211 24.53 -48.12 -4.83
N VAL A 212 25.50 -48.86 -4.31
CA VAL A 212 25.66 -50.32 -4.56
C VAL A 212 25.24 -51.06 -3.29
N LYS A 213 24.51 -52.17 -3.44
CA LYS A 213 24.13 -53.01 -2.31
C LYS A 213 25.39 -53.56 -1.63
N GLU A 214 25.54 -53.32 -0.33
CA GLU A 214 26.60 -53.96 0.47
C GLU A 214 26.23 -55.43 0.68
N LEU A 215 27.22 -56.31 0.54
CA LEU A 215 27.11 -57.76 0.72
C LEU A 215 27.83 -58.18 2.00
#